data_AF-A0A2W4IAG4-F1
#
_entry.id   AF-A0A2W4IAG4-F1
#
_cell.length_a   1.000
_cell.length_b   1.000
_cell.length_c   1.000
_cell.angle_alpha   90.00
_cell.angle_beta   90.00
_cell.angle_gamma   90.00
#
_symmetry.space_group_name_H-M   'P 1'
#
loop_
_entity.id
_entity.type
_entity.pdbx_description
1 polymer ?
#
loop_
_entity_poly.entity_id
_entity_poly.type
_entity_poly.pdbx_seq_one_letter_code
_entity_poly.pdbx_strand_id
1 'polypeptide(L)'
;MQEPSSESVSIPEEVTSELVRLLTSGHFEQFMGLYRETALGIQGDGAVVLAEVVNAGIKTAIPDCELKLVVSQKTDNKHIIMIQDGSKFFGPSWTVSRQMFVV
;
A
#
# COMPACT_ATOMS: atom_id res chain seq x y z
N MET A 1 28.84 -3.00 23.39
CA MET A 1 27.78 -3.65 22.60
C MET A 1 26.96 -2.52 22.01
N GLN A 2 26.99 -2.37 20.69
CA GLN A 2 26.36 -1.24 20.00
C GLN A 2 25.04 -1.76 19.43
N GLU A 3 23.91 -1.29 19.98
CA GLU A 3 22.59 -1.59 19.46
C GLU A 3 22.50 -1.03 18.03
N PRO A 4 22.09 -1.81 17.01
CA PRO A 4 21.84 -1.25 15.70
C PRO A 4 20.65 -0.31 15.83
N SER A 5 20.91 0.99 15.67
CA SER A 5 19.89 2.01 15.57
C SER A 5 18.92 1.61 14.47
N SER A 6 17.67 1.31 14.85
CA SER A 6 16.57 1.20 13.90
C SER A 6 16.45 2.54 13.18
N GLU A 7 17.06 2.65 12.00
CA GLU A 7 16.75 3.74 11.08
C GLU A 7 15.27 3.60 10.74
N SER A 8 14.44 4.33 11.47
CA SER A 8 13.04 4.52 11.16
C SER A 8 12.98 5.07 9.75
N VAL A 9 12.61 4.23 8.78
CA VAL A 9 12.32 4.66 7.42
C VAL A 9 11.25 5.73 7.51
N SER A 10 11.65 7.00 7.36
CA SER A 10 10.75 8.14 7.46
C SER A 10 10.15 8.40 6.08
N ILE A 11 9.02 7.74 5.79
CA ILE A 11 8.22 8.06 4.61
C ILE A 11 7.54 9.42 4.86
N PRO A 12 7.66 10.41 3.97
CA PRO A 12 7.01 11.69 4.16
C PRO A 12 5.50 11.54 4.35
N GLU A 13 4.93 12.26 5.32
CA GLU A 13 3.49 12.24 5.61
C GLU A 13 2.66 12.69 4.40
N GLU A 14 3.17 13.63 3.61
CA GLU A 14 2.56 14.11 2.38
C GLU A 14 2.42 12.98 1.34
N VAL A 15 3.44 12.15 1.19
CA VAL A 15 3.43 11.00 0.28
C VAL A 15 2.43 9.95 0.76
N THR A 16 2.40 9.67 2.07
CA THR A 16 1.44 8.74 2.66
C THR A 16 -0.01 9.22 2.45
N SER A 17 -0.25 10.51 2.72
CA SER A 17 -1.58 11.12 2.56
C SER A 17 -2.04 11.08 1.10
N GLU A 18 -1.13 11.35 0.16
CA GLU A 18 -1.43 11.28 -1.27
C GLU A 18 -1.71 9.84 -1.73
N LEU A 19 -0.94 8.86 -1.27
CA LEU A 19 -1.20 7.44 -1.58
C LEU A 19 -2.58 7.00 -1.06
N VAL A 20 -2.94 7.38 0.17
CA VAL A 20 -4.26 7.10 0.74
C VAL A 20 -5.36 7.79 -0.07
N ARG A 21 -5.17 9.06 -0.44
CA ARG A 21 -6.11 9.83 -1.26
C ARG A 21 -6.32 9.16 -2.62
N LEU A 22 -5.25 8.81 -3.33
CA LEU A 22 -5.33 8.18 -4.65
C LEU A 22 -6.02 6.81 -4.59
N LEU A 23 -5.71 6.01 -3.57
CA LEU A 23 -6.34 4.71 -3.37
C LEU A 23 -7.84 4.82 -3.06
N THR A 24 -8.22 5.74 -2.17
CA THR A 24 -9.63 5.93 -1.75
C THR A 24 -10.49 6.65 -2.79
N SER A 25 -9.87 7.43 -3.70
CA SER A 25 -10.55 8.07 -4.83
C SER A 25 -10.61 7.23 -6.10
N GLY A 26 -10.04 6.02 -6.08
CA GLY A 26 -10.06 5.10 -7.22
C GLY A 26 -9.06 5.44 -8.34
N HIS A 27 -8.09 6.32 -8.07
CA HIS A 27 -7.01 6.69 -9.00
C HIS A 27 -5.87 5.66 -8.96
N PHE A 28 -6.17 4.42 -9.36
CA PHE A 28 -5.27 3.28 -9.19
C PHE A 28 -3.98 3.39 -10.01
N GLU A 29 -4.01 3.95 -11.21
CA GLU A 29 -2.81 4.09 -12.05
C GLU A 29 -1.80 5.07 -11.44
N GLN A 30 -2.29 6.23 -10.97
CA GLN A 30 -1.47 7.21 -10.27
C GLN A 30 -0.96 6.64 -8.94
N PHE A 31 -1.82 5.93 -8.20
CA PHE A 31 -1.43 5.23 -6.99
C PHE A 31 -0.29 4.25 -7.26
N MET A 32 -0.40 3.40 -8.27
CA MET A 32 0.65 2.41 -8.62
C MET A 32 1.98 3.09 -8.98
N GLY A 33 1.93 4.19 -9.74
CA GLY A 33 3.12 4.95 -10.11
C GLY A 33 3.85 5.51 -8.89
N LEU A 34 3.14 6.27 -8.06
CA LEU A 34 3.69 6.88 -6.85
C LEU A 34 4.15 5.82 -5.84
N TYR A 35 3.40 4.74 -5.70
CA TYR A 35 3.70 3.65 -4.78
C TYR A 35 5.01 2.95 -5.18
N ARG A 36 5.20 2.64 -6.47
CA ARG A 36 6.44 2.03 -6.96
C ARG A 36 7.64 2.94 -6.74
N GLU A 37 7.53 4.22 -7.11
CA GLU A 37 8.62 5.18 -6.95
C GLU A 37 9.04 5.31 -5.48
N THR A 38 8.05 5.43 -4.59
CA THR A 38 8.28 5.53 -3.15
C THR A 38 8.87 4.24 -2.58
N ALA A 39 8.37 3.07 -2.99
CA ALA A 39 8.87 1.77 -2.54
C ALA A 39 10.34 1.53 -2.95
N LEU A 40 10.75 1.97 -4.15
CA LEU A 40 12.13 1.87 -4.61
C LEU A 40 13.09 2.78 -3.83
N GLY A 41 12.59 3.87 -3.26
CA GLY A 41 13.37 4.79 -2.42
C GLY A 41 13.59 4.30 -0.98
N ILE A 42 12.91 3.24 -0.56
CA ILE A 42 12.98 2.70 0.80
C ILE A 42 14.01 1.57 0.86
N GLN A 43 14.91 1.62 1.85
CA GLN A 43 15.85 0.52 2.11
C GLN A 43 15.10 -0.73 2.62
N GLY A 44 15.52 -1.90 2.13
CA GLY A 44 14.92 -3.19 2.52
C GLY A 44 13.69 -3.55 1.69
N ASP A 45 12.66 -4.07 2.34
CA ASP A 45 11.41 -4.45 1.69
C ASP A 45 10.46 -3.25 1.61
N GLY A 46 10.81 -2.29 0.75
CA GLY A 46 10.10 -1.01 0.63
C GLY A 46 8.63 -1.13 0.26
N ALA A 47 8.26 -2.18 -0.49
CA ALA A 47 6.87 -2.48 -0.77
C ALA A 47 6.11 -2.91 0.50
N VAL A 48 6.67 -3.81 1.31
CA VAL A 48 6.02 -4.20 2.57
C VAL A 48 5.89 -3.02 3.53
N VAL A 49 6.98 -2.26 3.72
CA VAL A 49 6.99 -1.08 4.61
C VAL A 49 5.95 -0.05 4.16
N LEU A 50 5.91 0.27 2.87
CA LEU A 50 4.97 1.25 2.35
C LEU A 50 3.51 0.77 2.42
N ALA A 51 3.25 -0.53 2.23
CA ALA A 51 1.91 -1.09 2.41
C ALA A 51 1.41 -0.94 3.85
N GLU A 52 2.26 -1.17 4.86
CA GLU A 52 1.90 -1.00 6.26
C GLU A 52 1.57 0.46 6.60
N VAL A 53 2.38 1.40 6.11
CA VAL A 53 2.17 2.83 6.32
C VAL A 53 0.88 3.32 5.65
N VAL A 54 0.63 2.92 4.40
CA VAL A 54 -0.62 3.28 3.71
C VAL A 54 -1.84 2.65 4.40
N ASN A 55 -1.75 1.39 4.84
CA ASN A 55 -2.83 0.75 5.60
C ASN A 55 -3.14 1.47 6.92
N ALA A 56 -2.12 1.94 7.64
CA ALA A 56 -2.31 2.76 8.82
C ALA A 56 -2.95 4.11 8.47
N GLY A 57 -2.52 4.75 7.39
CA GLY A 57 -3.10 6.00 6.87
C GLY A 57 -4.57 5.86 6.49
N ILE A 58 -4.97 4.76 5.84
CA ILE A 58 -6.38 4.45 5.52
C ILE A 58 -7.20 4.38 6.80
N LYS A 59 -6.73 3.66 7.83
CA LYS A 59 -7.45 3.52 9.10
C LYS A 59 -7.59 4.84 9.85
N THR A 60 -6.62 5.73 9.75
CA THR A 60 -6.68 7.06 10.35
C THR A 60 -7.66 7.96 9.60
N ALA A 61 -7.61 7.96 8.27
CA ALA A 61 -8.46 8.82 7.43
C ALA A 61 -9.91 8.34 7.38
N ILE A 62 -10.13 7.02 7.33
CA ILE A 62 -11.42 6.37 7.17
C ILE A 62 -11.44 5.09 8.04
N PRO A 63 -11.77 5.19 9.34
CA PRO A 63 -11.70 4.07 10.28
C PRO A 63 -12.53 2.84 9.90
N ASP A 64 -13.66 3.06 9.22
CA ASP A 64 -14.58 2.01 8.76
C ASP A 64 -14.23 1.49 7.35
N CYS A 65 -13.10 1.91 6.79
CA CYS A 65 -12.67 1.46 5.47
C CYS A 65 -12.14 0.02 5.53
N GLU A 66 -12.78 -0.86 4.77
CA GLU A 66 -12.36 -2.25 4.63
C GLU A 66 -11.30 -2.45 3.52
N LEU A 67 -10.80 -1.36 2.92
CA LEU A 67 -9.69 -1.40 1.98
C LEU A 67 -8.37 -1.69 2.69
N LYS A 68 -7.60 -2.62 2.14
CA LYS A 68 -6.28 -3.00 2.64
C LYS A 68 -5.34 -3.36 1.49
N LEU A 69 -4.11 -2.87 1.55
CA LEU A 69 -3.01 -3.35 0.74
C LEU A 69 -2.43 -4.62 1.35
N VAL A 70 -2.31 -5.66 0.53
CA VAL A 70 -1.69 -6.93 0.87
C VAL A 70 -0.54 -7.18 -0.08
N VAL A 71 0.65 -7.34 0.48
CA VAL A 71 1.85 -7.71 -0.29
C VAL A 71 2.02 -9.22 -0.17
N SER A 72 1.93 -9.92 -1.29
CA SER A 72 2.20 -11.36 -1.39
C SER A 72 3.69 -11.63 -1.58
N GLN A 73 4.09 -12.86 -1.27
CA GLN A 73 5.46 -13.32 -1.12
C GLN A 73 6.32 -13.01 -2.36
N LYS A 74 7.53 -12.53 -2.08
CA LYS A 74 8.58 -12.19 -3.04
C LYS A 74 8.91 -13.39 -3.94
N THR A 75 8.59 -13.28 -5.22
CA THR A 75 9.07 -14.22 -6.25
C THR A 75 10.08 -13.46 -7.11
N ASP A 76 11.31 -13.97 -7.23
CA ASP A 76 12.35 -13.37 -8.09
C ASP A 76 12.58 -11.86 -7.91
N ASN A 77 12.72 -11.40 -6.66
CA ASN A 77 12.90 -9.98 -6.33
C ASN A 77 11.70 -9.04 -6.63
N LYS A 78 10.52 -9.60 -6.86
CA LYS A 78 9.30 -8.85 -7.17
C LYS A 78 8.25 -9.01 -6.09
N HIS A 79 7.56 -7.92 -5.77
CA HIS A 79 6.40 -7.95 -4.89
C HIS A 79 5.11 -7.94 -5.70
N ILE A 80 4.19 -8.83 -5.32
CA ILE A 80 2.81 -8.81 -5.81
C ILE A 80 2.00 -8.01 -4.79
N ILE A 81 1.44 -6.88 -5.23
CA ILE A 81 0.60 -6.05 -4.38
C ILE A 81 -0.85 -6.24 -4.78
N MET A 82 -1.70 -6.50 -3.79
CA MET A 82 -3.13 -6.71 -3.94
C MET A 82 -3.87 -5.67 -3.12
N ILE A 83 -4.83 -4.99 -3.74
CA ILE A 83 -5.82 -4.18 -3.03
C ILE A 83 -6.97 -5.11 -2.68
N GLN A 84 -7.11 -5.42 -1.39
CA GLN A 84 -8.27 -6.12 -0.86
C GLN A 84 -9.32 -5.10 -0.45
N ASP A 85 -10.55 -5.30 -0.90
CA ASP A 85 -11.72 -4.57 -0.44
C ASP A 85 -12.63 -5.55 0.31
N GLY A 86 -12.72 -5.37 1.63
CA GLY A 86 -13.61 -6.18 2.48
C GLY A 86 -15.06 -5.69 2.47
N SER A 87 -15.36 -4.58 1.78
CA SER A 87 -16.70 -3.98 1.78
C SER A 87 -17.76 -4.99 1.34
N LYS A 88 -18.75 -5.21 2.21
CA LYS A 88 -19.93 -6.02 1.88
C LYS A 88 -20.78 -5.29 0.84
N PHE A 89 -20.43 -5.47 -0.43
CA PHE A 89 -21.24 -4.99 -1.55
C PHE A 89 -22.53 -5.82 -1.62
N PHE A 90 -23.68 -5.23 -1.27
CA PHE A 90 -25.00 -5.83 -1.45
C PHE A 90 -25.54 -5.59 -2.89
N GLY A 91 -24.75 -5.97 -3.89
CA GLY A 91 -25.10 -5.82 -5.31
C GLY A 91 -24.71 -7.05 -6.15
N PRO A 92 -25.39 -7.32 -7.28
CA PRO A 92 -25.18 -8.52 -8.10
C PRO A 92 -23.95 -8.36 -9.01
N SER A 93 -22.76 -8.08 -8.49
CA SER A 93 -21.51 -8.21 -9.26
C SER A 93 -20.30 -8.16 -8.33
N TRP A 94 -19.52 -9.24 -8.31
CA TRP A 94 -18.18 -9.23 -7.74
C TRP A 94 -17.25 -8.58 -8.76
N THR A 95 -16.86 -7.33 -8.52
CA THR A 95 -15.69 -6.76 -9.21
C THR A 95 -14.57 -6.67 -8.20
N VAL A 96 -13.93 -7.81 -7.92
CA VAL A 96 -12.56 -7.76 -7.43
C VAL A 96 -11.75 -7.21 -8.61
N SER A 97 -11.48 -5.90 -8.60
CA SER A 97 -10.50 -5.31 -9.50
C SER A 97 -9.14 -5.85 -9.09
N ARG A 98 -8.81 -7.06 -9.56
CA ARG A 98 -7.50 -7.69 -9.41
C ARG A 98 -6.50 -6.93 -10.27
N GLN A 99 -6.04 -5.78 -9.78
CA GLN A 99 -4.87 -5.13 -10.35
C GLN A 99 -3.64 -5.69 -9.64
N MET A 100 -3.07 -6.73 -10.25
CA MET A 100 -1.78 -7.27 -9.86
C MET A 100 -0.72 -6.43 -10.56
N PHE A 101 0.18 -5.85 -9.79
CA PHE A 101 1.35 -5.18 -10.35
C PHE A 101 2.61 -5.64 -9.65
N VAL A 102 3.64 -5.75 -10.46
CA VAL A 102 5.00 -6.10 -10.07
C VAL A 102 5.70 -4.81 -9.67
N VAL A 103 6.17 -4.77 -8.44
CA VAL A 103 7.11 -3.78 -7.92
C VAL A 103 8.46 -4.44 -7.74
#